data_AF-A0A251ZYA1-F1
#
_entry.id   AF-A0A251ZYA1-F1
#
_cell.length_a   1.000
_cell.length_b   1.000
_cell.length_c   1.000
_cell.angle_alpha   90.00
_cell.angle_beta   90.00
_cell.angle_gamma   90.00
#
_symmetry.space_group_name_H-M   'P 1'
#
loop_
_entity.id
_entity.type
_entity.pdbx_description
1 polymer ?
#
loop_
_entity_poly.entity_id
_entity_poly.type
_entity_poly.pdbx_seq_one_letter_code
_entity_poly.pdbx_strand_id
1 'polypeptide(L)'
;MSEIIELLKQKHSTPTELVSMTIRVPAELAAQIDGLADYLEISRNETVLKLITPELKKVENEIENLKTEEDEDIEDEIVGSGKNKFYLLNTNKAHYVSDHNRMVANGIAEAYSNPWKHYIDKIKEGDIVFLYENGRGIVAYGEGSGETKTGHRNNDPSQDECHYQKLRNYTVLKTPIKASEIRKLLGKKIPFLRTMIPLKDGKKILDRK
;
A
#
# COMPACT_ATOMS: atom_id res chain seq x y z
N MET A 1 10.02 2.84 -37.82
CA MET A 1 10.71 2.46 -36.57
C MET A 1 10.81 0.94 -36.54
N SER A 2 11.92 0.36 -36.11
CA SER A 2 12.11 -1.10 -36.12
C SER A 2 11.36 -1.74 -34.95
N GLU A 3 10.51 -2.74 -35.20
CA GLU A 3 9.80 -3.55 -34.18
C GLU A 3 10.76 -4.13 -33.13
N ILE A 4 12.02 -4.39 -33.52
CA ILE A 4 13.07 -4.88 -32.61
C ILE A 4 13.40 -3.84 -31.53
N ILE A 5 13.34 -2.54 -31.85
CA ILE A 5 13.61 -1.46 -30.89
C ILE A 5 12.45 -1.36 -29.88
N GLU A 6 11.21 -1.63 -30.28
CA GLU A 6 10.06 -1.69 -29.36
C GLU A 6 10.14 -2.90 -28.43
N LEU A 7 10.53 -4.07 -28.94
CA LEU A 7 10.73 -5.27 -28.13
C LEU A 7 11.87 -5.10 -27.11
N LEU A 8 12.96 -4.40 -27.47
CA LEU A 8 14.04 -4.07 -26.55
C LEU A 8 13.56 -3.12 -25.43
N LYS A 9 12.75 -2.11 -25.76
CA LYS A 9 12.17 -1.20 -24.77
C LYS A 9 11.22 -1.91 -23.81
N GLN A 10 10.39 -2.83 -24.32
CA GLN A 10 9.49 -3.64 -23.48
C GLN A 10 10.24 -4.59 -22.54
N LYS A 11 11.40 -5.12 -22.96
CA LYS A 11 12.24 -5.98 -22.12
C LYS A 11 12.91 -5.22 -20.96
N HIS A 12 13.10 -3.91 -21.10
CA HIS A 12 13.62 -3.04 -20.04
C HIS A 12 12.55 -2.49 -19.09
N SER A 13 11.25 -2.67 -19.41
CA SER A 13 10.19 -2.52 -18.42
C SER A 13 10.34 -3.64 -17.39
N THR A 14 10.33 -3.28 -16.11
CA THR A 14 10.42 -4.23 -15.00
C THR A 14 9.41 -5.36 -15.19
N PRO A 15 9.84 -6.64 -15.26
CA PRO A 15 8.91 -7.76 -15.40
C PRO A 15 7.91 -7.73 -14.24
N THR A 16 6.62 -7.75 -14.55
CA THR A 16 5.60 -7.89 -13.51
C THR A 16 5.80 -9.24 -12.84
N GLU A 17 6.13 -9.22 -11.55
CA GLU A 17 6.30 -10.44 -10.76
C GLU A 17 4.96 -11.19 -10.69
N LEU A 18 4.89 -12.36 -11.34
CA LEU A 18 3.69 -13.18 -11.33
C LEU A 18 3.71 -14.11 -10.12
N VAL A 19 2.61 -14.09 -9.35
CA VAL A 19 2.42 -14.96 -8.19
C VAL A 19 1.23 -15.88 -8.45
N SER A 20 1.41 -17.18 -8.23
CA SER A 20 0.31 -18.15 -8.32
C SER A 20 -0.63 -18.05 -7.12
N MET A 21 -1.93 -18.03 -7.38
CA MET A 21 -2.98 -18.04 -6.36
C MET A 21 -3.98 -19.17 -6.62
N THR A 22 -4.40 -19.86 -5.56
CA THR A 22 -5.44 -20.89 -5.64
C THR A 22 -6.75 -20.33 -5.09
N ILE A 23 -7.80 -20.35 -5.92
CA ILE A 23 -9.15 -19.95 -5.53
C ILE A 23 -10.09 -21.15 -5.59
N ARG A 24 -11.08 -21.19 -4.70
CA ARG A 24 -12.20 -22.13 -4.77
C ARG A 24 -13.41 -21.36 -5.27
N VAL A 25 -14.01 -21.86 -6.35
CA VAL A 25 -15.19 -21.24 -6.99
C VAL A 25 -16.30 -22.28 -7.14
N PRO A 26 -17.58 -21.86 -7.18
CA PRO A 26 -18.68 -22.74 -7.52
C PRO A 26 -18.48 -23.41 -8.89
N ALA A 27 -18.95 -24.65 -9.03
CA ALA A 27 -18.78 -25.43 -10.27
C ALA A 27 -19.41 -24.74 -11.48
N GLU A 28 -20.56 -24.09 -11.30
CA GLU A 28 -21.26 -23.33 -12.35
C GLU A 28 -20.40 -22.16 -12.86
N LEU A 29 -19.78 -21.40 -11.95
CA LEU A 29 -18.91 -20.30 -12.31
C LEU A 29 -17.63 -20.80 -13.02
N ALA A 30 -17.07 -21.93 -12.59
CA ALA A 30 -15.95 -22.56 -13.28
C ALA A 30 -16.31 -22.93 -14.73
N ALA A 31 -17.49 -23.54 -14.95
CA ALA A 31 -17.95 -23.90 -16.28
C ALA A 31 -18.20 -22.67 -17.16
N GLN A 32 -18.72 -21.57 -16.60
CA GLN A 32 -18.88 -20.29 -17.31
C GLN A 32 -17.53 -19.70 -17.74
N ILE A 33 -16.53 -19.71 -16.86
CA ILE A 33 -15.18 -19.24 -17.16
C ILE A 33 -14.55 -20.11 -18.26
N ASP A 34 -14.71 -21.43 -18.18
CA ASP A 34 -14.18 -22.36 -19.18
C ASP A 34 -14.82 -22.13 -20.56
N GLY A 35 -16.15 -22.02 -20.63
CA GLY A 35 -16.83 -21.74 -21.89
C GLY A 35 -16.43 -20.39 -22.50
N LEU A 36 -16.17 -19.36 -21.68
CA LEU A 36 -15.67 -18.08 -22.16
C LEU A 36 -14.21 -18.17 -22.63
N ALA A 37 -13.38 -18.94 -21.94
CA ALA A 37 -11.99 -19.18 -22.32
C ALA A 37 -11.90 -19.89 -23.68
N ASP A 38 -12.73 -20.91 -23.90
CA ASP A 38 -12.84 -21.62 -25.17
C ASP A 38 -13.31 -20.67 -26.30
N TYR A 39 -14.32 -19.83 -26.04
CA TYR A 39 -14.83 -18.87 -27.02
C TYR A 39 -13.80 -17.79 -27.41
N LEU A 40 -12.99 -17.34 -26.44
CA LEU A 40 -11.97 -16.32 -26.66
C LEU A 40 -10.62 -16.89 -27.11
N GLU A 41 -10.48 -18.22 -27.17
CA GLU A 41 -9.24 -18.93 -27.49
C GLU A 41 -8.04 -18.54 -26.59
N ILE A 42 -8.30 -18.32 -25.30
CA ILE A 42 -7.28 -17.98 -24.30
C ILE A 42 -7.32 -18.94 -23.11
N SER A 43 -6.28 -18.91 -22.27
CA SER A 43 -6.23 -19.77 -21.09
C SER A 43 -7.25 -19.36 -20.02
N ARG A 44 -7.76 -20.32 -19.23
CA ARG A 44 -8.61 -20.07 -18.06
C ARG A 44 -8.06 -18.95 -17.16
N ASN A 45 -6.76 -18.99 -16.86
CA ASN A 45 -6.12 -18.00 -15.99
C ASN A 45 -6.10 -16.61 -16.63
N GLU A 46 -5.88 -16.53 -17.95
CA GLU A 46 -5.93 -15.28 -18.68
C GLU A 46 -7.36 -14.71 -18.74
N THR A 47 -8.38 -15.56 -18.94
CA THR A 47 -9.79 -15.16 -18.87
C THR A 47 -10.12 -14.54 -17.51
N VAL A 48 -9.76 -15.23 -16.43
CA VAL A 48 -9.96 -14.72 -15.06
C VAL A 48 -9.25 -13.39 -14.85
N LEU A 49 -8.00 -13.26 -15.32
CA LEU A 49 -7.24 -12.02 -15.21
C LEU A 49 -7.94 -10.86 -15.95
N LYS A 50 -8.40 -11.08 -17.18
CA LYS A 50 -9.10 -10.08 -17.99
C LYS A 50 -10.46 -9.67 -17.41
N LEU A 51 -11.13 -10.57 -16.69
CA LEU A 51 -12.38 -10.28 -15.98
C LEU A 51 -12.15 -9.46 -14.70
N ILE A 52 -11.16 -9.84 -13.89
CA ILE A 52 -10.95 -9.23 -12.57
C ILE A 52 -10.24 -7.87 -12.65
N THR A 53 -9.27 -7.73 -13.56
CA THR A 53 -8.45 -6.51 -13.68
C THR A 53 -9.27 -5.21 -13.83
N PRO A 54 -10.25 -5.11 -14.76
CA PRO A 54 -11.02 -3.88 -14.92
C PRO A 54 -11.89 -3.58 -13.70
N GLU A 55 -12.43 -4.60 -13.05
CA GLU A 55 -13.26 -4.42 -11.86
C GLU A 55 -12.44 -3.96 -10.65
N LEU A 56 -11.21 -4.48 -10.48
CA LEU A 56 -10.30 -3.98 -9.44
C LEU A 56 -9.98 -2.50 -9.65
N LYS A 57 -9.70 -2.07 -10.88
CA LYS A 57 -9.44 -0.66 -11.19
C LYS A 57 -10.62 0.24 -10.87
N LYS A 58 -11.85 -0.19 -11.17
CA LYS A 58 -13.07 0.56 -10.81
C LYS A 58 -13.21 0.71 -9.29
N VAL A 59 -12.99 -0.38 -8.56
CA VAL A 59 -13.05 -0.37 -7.09
C VAL A 59 -11.96 0.53 -6.48
N GLU A 60 -10.75 0.51 -7.03
CA GLU A 60 -9.66 1.38 -6.60
C GLU A 60 -10.01 2.87 -6.79
N ASN A 61 -10.52 3.24 -7.97
CA ASN A 61 -10.94 4.60 -8.27
C ASN A 61 -12.08 5.07 -7.34
N GLU A 62 -13.07 4.22 -7.09
CA GLU A 62 -14.17 4.54 -6.19
C GLU A 62 -13.67 4.76 -4.75
N ILE A 63 -12.76 3.90 -4.29
CA ILE A 63 -12.12 4.05 -2.98
C ILE A 63 -11.30 5.34 -2.90
N GLU A 64 -10.66 5.77 -3.99
CA GLU A 64 -9.93 7.03 -4.05
C GLU A 64 -10.85 8.24 -3.96
N ASN A 65 -11.98 8.23 -4.68
CA ASN A 65 -13.00 9.27 -4.60
C ASN A 65 -13.53 9.44 -3.18
N LEU A 66 -13.88 8.33 -2.50
CA LEU A 66 -14.37 8.33 -1.12
C LEU A 66 -13.35 8.86 -0.09
N LYS A 67 -12.04 8.71 -0.35
CA LYS A 67 -11.00 9.21 0.58
C LYS A 67 -10.89 10.72 0.57
N THR A 68 -11.13 11.35 -0.58
CA THR A 68 -10.96 12.80 -0.77
C THR A 68 -11.96 13.59 0.06
N GLU A 69 -13.15 13.04 0.32
CA GLU A 69 -14.21 13.67 1.12
C GLU A 69 -13.98 13.51 2.64
N GLU A 70 -13.40 12.38 3.07
CA GLU A 70 -13.21 12.05 4.50
C GLU A 70 -11.86 12.53 5.08
N ASP A 71 -10.95 13.10 4.29
CA ASP A 71 -9.65 13.60 4.77
C ASP A 71 -9.73 14.99 5.42
N GLU A 72 -10.75 15.81 5.08
CA GLU A 72 -10.99 17.11 5.73
C GLU A 72 -11.44 16.94 7.19
N ASP A 73 -12.27 15.92 7.49
CA ASP A 73 -12.83 15.68 8.83
C ASP A 73 -11.82 15.05 9.82
N ILE A 74 -10.80 14.35 9.34
CA ILE A 74 -9.81 13.66 10.20
C ILE A 74 -8.77 14.63 10.77
N GLU A 75 -8.51 15.76 10.10
CA GLU A 75 -7.52 16.75 10.58
C GLU A 75 -7.91 17.39 11.91
N ASP A 76 -9.20 17.65 12.14
CA ASP A 76 -9.71 18.28 13.36
C ASP A 76 -9.75 17.32 14.56
N GLU A 77 -9.87 16.02 14.33
CA GLU A 77 -10.04 15.03 15.40
C GLU A 77 -8.75 14.63 16.13
N ILE A 78 -7.56 15.00 15.63
CA ILE A 78 -6.24 14.60 16.18
C ILE A 78 -5.67 15.66 17.13
N VAL A 79 -6.44 16.68 17.48
CA VAL A 79 -6.10 17.65 18.55
C VAL A 79 -6.29 16.99 19.92
N GLY A 80 -5.45 15.99 20.20
CA GLY A 80 -5.38 15.27 21.47
C GLY A 80 -3.97 15.40 22.05
N SER A 81 -3.90 15.89 23.29
CA SER A 81 -2.71 16.27 24.08
C SER A 81 -1.80 15.07 24.48
N GLY A 82 -1.32 14.30 23.51
CA GLY A 82 -0.28 13.28 23.68
C GLY A 82 1.03 13.75 23.07
N LYS A 83 2.17 13.52 23.74
CA LYS A 83 3.49 13.98 23.27
C LYS A 83 3.88 13.44 21.87
N ASN A 84 3.42 12.24 21.49
CA ASN A 84 3.73 11.60 20.21
C ASN A 84 2.46 11.01 19.58
N LYS A 85 2.25 11.22 18.28
CA LYS A 85 1.15 10.66 17.47
C LYS A 85 1.53 9.30 16.91
N PHE A 86 0.54 8.55 16.44
CA PHE A 86 0.75 7.28 15.77
C PHE A 86 0.14 7.32 14.36
N TYR A 87 0.84 6.74 13.39
CA TYR A 87 0.40 6.64 12.00
C TYR A 87 0.52 5.21 11.51
N LEU A 88 -0.46 4.78 10.72
CA LEU A 88 -0.40 3.58 9.91
C LEU A 88 -0.13 4.01 8.46
N LEU A 89 1.02 3.65 7.92
CA LEU A 89 1.45 4.01 6.58
C LEU A 89 1.46 2.77 5.70
N ASN A 90 0.69 2.80 4.61
CA ASN A 90 0.70 1.74 3.61
C ASN A 90 2.03 1.77 2.83
N THR A 91 2.66 0.61 2.63
CA THR A 91 3.96 0.51 1.94
C THR A 91 3.86 0.50 0.41
N ASN A 92 2.71 0.85 -0.15
CA ASN A 92 2.45 0.90 -1.59
C ASN A 92 2.61 -0.45 -2.35
N LYS A 93 2.64 -1.60 -1.63
CA LYS A 93 2.94 -2.91 -2.23
C LYS A 93 1.97 -3.30 -3.34
N ALA A 94 0.71 -2.88 -3.21
CA ALA A 94 -0.33 -3.16 -4.19
C ALA A 94 -0.02 -2.57 -5.58
N HIS A 95 0.72 -1.45 -5.62
CA HIS A 95 1.09 -0.77 -6.86
C HIS A 95 2.53 -1.10 -7.26
N TYR A 96 3.47 -1.08 -6.32
CA TYR A 96 4.89 -1.32 -6.57
C TYR A 96 5.54 -2.11 -5.44
N VAL A 97 5.90 -3.36 -5.73
CA VAL A 97 6.62 -4.23 -4.79
C VAL A 97 8.01 -3.65 -4.44
N SER A 98 8.64 -2.94 -5.38
CA SER A 98 9.91 -2.24 -5.15
C SER A 98 9.80 -1.18 -4.05
N ASP A 99 8.70 -0.43 -4.01
CA ASP A 99 8.48 0.62 -3.02
C ASP A 99 8.37 0.00 -1.63
N HIS A 100 7.58 -1.07 -1.50
CA HIS A 100 7.48 -1.85 -0.27
C HIS A 100 8.85 -2.36 0.21
N ASN A 101 9.62 -2.98 -0.69
CA ASN A 101 10.94 -3.52 -0.36
C ASN A 101 11.88 -2.40 0.11
N ARG A 102 11.88 -1.25 -0.57
CA ARG A 102 12.69 -0.08 -0.20
C ARG A 102 12.30 0.45 1.18
N MET A 103 11.00 0.58 1.44
CA MET A 103 10.47 1.06 2.72
C MET A 103 10.88 0.15 3.89
N VAL A 104 10.67 -1.15 3.72
CA VAL A 104 10.95 -2.13 4.78
C VAL A 104 12.44 -2.35 5.00
N ALA A 105 13.24 -2.44 3.92
CA ALA A 105 14.67 -2.70 4.02
C ALA A 105 15.45 -1.52 4.61
N ASN A 106 15.04 -0.29 4.31
CA ASN A 106 15.75 0.92 4.74
C ASN A 106 15.13 1.61 5.96
N GLY A 107 13.98 1.12 6.45
CA GLY A 107 13.27 1.73 7.56
C GLY A 107 12.87 3.16 7.24
N ILE A 108 12.12 3.36 6.15
CA ILE A 108 11.67 4.68 5.72
C ILE A 108 10.14 4.74 5.64
N ALA A 109 9.60 5.87 6.08
CA ALA A 109 8.25 6.28 5.77
C ALA A 109 8.27 7.06 4.47
N GLU A 110 7.53 6.64 3.47
CA GLU A 110 7.54 7.25 2.14
C GLU A 110 6.15 7.18 1.51
N ALA A 111 5.82 8.22 0.74
CA ALA A 111 4.66 8.26 -0.12
C ALA A 111 4.97 9.03 -1.41
N TYR A 112 4.18 8.75 -2.44
CA TYR A 112 4.39 9.23 -3.80
C TYR A 112 3.19 10.02 -4.28
N SER A 113 3.44 10.93 -5.22
CA SER A 113 2.44 11.69 -5.96
C SER A 113 1.57 12.61 -5.09
N ASN A 114 0.93 13.58 -5.73
CA ASN A 114 0.03 14.49 -5.05
C ASN A 114 -1.39 13.87 -4.96
N PRO A 115 -2.13 14.10 -3.86
CA PRO A 115 -1.72 14.85 -2.66
C PRO A 115 -0.95 13.99 -1.62
N TRP A 116 -0.89 12.67 -1.80
CA TRP A 116 -0.54 11.74 -0.73
C TRP A 116 0.90 11.84 -0.21
N LYS A 117 1.86 12.27 -1.04
CA LYS A 117 3.25 12.48 -0.58
C LYS A 117 3.31 13.45 0.60
N HIS A 118 2.41 14.44 0.66
CA HIS A 118 2.37 15.44 1.72
C HIS A 118 1.94 14.90 3.08
N TYR A 119 1.38 13.69 3.17
CA TYR A 119 1.15 13.05 4.46
C TYR A 119 2.44 12.81 5.24
N ILE A 120 3.55 12.59 4.54
CA ILE A 120 4.86 12.39 5.19
C ILE A 120 5.31 13.65 5.94
N ASP A 121 4.93 14.84 5.47
CA ASP A 121 5.26 16.12 6.10
C ASP A 121 4.57 16.31 7.47
N LYS A 122 3.50 15.54 7.71
CA LYS A 122 2.74 15.55 8.97
C LYS A 122 3.45 14.77 10.09
N ILE A 123 4.38 13.87 9.75
CA ILE A 123 5.13 13.06 10.71
C ILE A 123 6.15 13.95 11.41
N LYS A 124 6.03 14.09 12.74
CA LYS A 124 6.96 14.84 13.58
C LYS A 124 7.95 13.91 14.28
N GLU A 125 9.01 14.51 14.81
CA GLU A 125 10.03 13.77 15.55
C GLU A 125 9.39 13.03 16.74
N GLY A 126 9.66 11.73 16.83
CA GLY A 126 9.14 10.86 17.90
C GLY A 126 7.75 10.28 17.63
N ASP A 127 7.03 10.73 16.60
CA ASP A 127 5.77 10.08 16.17
C ASP A 127 6.05 8.64 15.75
N ILE A 128 5.14 7.71 16.06
CA ILE A 128 5.32 6.30 15.71
C ILE A 128 4.65 6.00 14.38
N VAL A 129 5.42 5.47 13.43
CA VAL A 129 4.93 5.04 12.13
C VAL A 129 4.95 3.51 12.06
N PHE A 130 3.79 2.92 11.79
CA PHE A 130 3.61 1.51 11.49
C PHE A 130 3.58 1.31 9.97
N LEU A 131 4.48 0.49 9.43
CA LEU A 131 4.50 0.11 8.02
C LEU A 131 3.52 -1.05 7.79
N TYR A 132 2.50 -0.81 6.97
CA TYR A 132 1.42 -1.74 6.66
C TYR A 132 1.55 -2.29 5.24
N GLU A 133 1.64 -3.61 5.14
CA GLU A 133 1.67 -4.36 3.88
C GLU A 133 0.27 -4.89 3.56
N ASN A 134 -0.28 -4.54 2.39
CA ASN A 134 -1.58 -5.04 1.92
C ASN A 134 -1.63 -6.58 1.98
N GLY A 135 -2.70 -7.12 2.55
CA GLY A 135 -2.91 -8.57 2.67
C GLY A 135 -2.13 -9.25 3.81
N ARG A 136 -1.13 -8.59 4.41
CA ARG A 136 -0.28 -9.19 5.46
C ARG A 136 -0.47 -8.52 6.83
N GLY A 137 -0.55 -7.20 6.88
CA GLY A 137 -0.69 -6.44 8.13
C GLY A 137 0.48 -5.49 8.41
N ILE A 138 0.63 -5.07 9.67
CA ILE A 138 1.81 -4.29 10.09
C ILE A 138 3.02 -5.22 10.10
N VAL A 139 4.05 -4.85 9.34
CA VAL A 139 5.28 -5.64 9.18
C VAL A 139 6.48 -5.02 9.87
N ALA A 140 6.45 -3.72 10.11
CA ALA A 140 7.52 -3.00 10.78
C ALA A 140 7.01 -1.70 11.39
N TYR A 141 7.84 -1.06 12.21
CA TYR A 141 7.54 0.24 12.77
C TYR A 141 8.82 0.98 13.17
N GLY A 142 8.72 2.29 13.38
CA GLY A 142 9.77 3.09 13.99
C GLY A 142 9.27 4.49 14.32
N GLU A 143 10.16 5.32 14.85
CA GLU A 143 9.91 6.72 15.19
C GLU A 143 10.24 7.62 14.00
N GLY A 144 9.33 8.53 13.64
CA GLY A 144 9.57 9.56 12.64
C GLY A 144 10.76 10.44 13.03
N SER A 145 11.58 10.80 12.05
CA SER A 145 12.68 11.75 12.29
C SER A 145 12.20 13.19 12.41
N GLY A 146 11.01 13.52 11.88
CA GLY A 146 10.52 14.89 11.73
C GLY A 146 11.16 15.67 10.57
N GLU A 147 12.10 15.04 9.84
CA GLU A 147 12.87 15.65 8.76
C GLU A 147 12.45 15.06 7.41
N THR A 148 11.49 15.69 6.73
CA THR A 148 11.09 15.23 5.39
C THR A 148 12.13 15.58 4.34
N LYS A 149 12.45 14.59 3.51
CA LYS A 149 13.22 14.74 2.27
C LYS A 149 12.32 14.53 1.08
N THR A 150 12.61 15.22 -0.01
CA THR A 150 11.95 15.05 -1.29
C THR A 150 12.84 14.27 -2.25
N GLY A 151 12.24 13.64 -3.25
CA GLY A 151 12.93 12.89 -4.28
C GLY A 151 11.97 12.38 -5.35
N HIS A 152 12.41 11.38 -6.08
CA HIS A 152 11.59 10.68 -7.06
C HIS A 152 11.70 9.17 -6.84
N ARG A 153 10.67 8.41 -7.24
CA ARG A 153 10.70 6.94 -7.20
C ARG A 153 11.95 6.45 -7.94
N ASN A 154 12.66 5.50 -7.33
CA ASN A 154 13.92 4.95 -7.82
C ASN A 154 15.04 6.00 -8.09
N ASN A 155 14.91 7.21 -7.55
CA ASN A 155 15.78 8.35 -7.84
C ASN A 155 15.82 8.74 -9.33
N ASP A 156 14.75 8.49 -10.07
CA ASP A 156 14.61 8.84 -11.49
C ASP A 156 13.67 10.05 -11.64
N PRO A 157 14.16 11.22 -12.12
CA PRO A 157 13.33 12.42 -12.30
C PRO A 157 12.16 12.25 -13.26
N SER A 158 12.15 11.21 -14.11
CA SER A 158 11.02 10.88 -14.98
C SER A 158 9.88 10.14 -14.26
N GLN A 159 10.11 9.73 -13.01
CA GLN A 159 9.16 8.99 -12.18
C GLN A 159 8.50 9.90 -11.14
N ASP A 160 7.45 9.38 -10.50
CA ASP A 160 6.67 10.08 -9.47
C ASP A 160 7.55 10.72 -8.40
N GLU A 161 7.26 11.97 -8.07
CA GLU A 161 7.84 12.65 -6.92
C GLU A 161 7.43 11.95 -5.62
N CYS A 162 8.35 11.90 -4.67
CA CYS A 162 8.15 11.30 -3.36
C CYS A 162 8.60 12.21 -2.23
N HIS A 163 7.95 12.06 -1.08
CA HIS A 163 8.41 12.59 0.19
C HIS A 163 8.74 11.39 1.08
N TYR A 164 9.84 11.45 1.82
CA TYR A 164 10.23 10.38 2.73
C TYR A 164 10.94 10.87 4.00
N GLN A 165 10.79 10.11 5.07
CA GLN A 165 11.51 10.26 6.34
C GLN A 165 12.18 8.95 6.73
N LYS A 166 13.38 9.04 7.34
CA LYS A 166 13.99 7.88 8.00
C LYS A 166 13.29 7.59 9.32
N LEU A 167 13.04 6.33 9.60
CA LEU A 167 12.53 5.88 10.88
C LEU A 167 13.69 5.55 11.82
N ARG A 168 13.68 6.18 12.99
CA ARG A 168 14.57 5.87 14.12
C ARG A 168 13.99 4.70 14.92
N ASN A 169 14.82 4.02 15.70
CA ASN A 169 14.41 2.86 16.50
C ASN A 169 13.60 1.82 15.69
N TYR A 170 13.98 1.67 14.41
CA TYR A 170 13.23 0.88 13.44
C TYR A 170 13.31 -0.62 13.74
N THR A 171 12.16 -1.28 13.74
CA THR A 171 12.03 -2.70 14.07
C THR A 171 11.12 -3.40 13.06
N VAL A 172 11.63 -4.47 12.44
CA VAL A 172 10.85 -5.38 11.61
C VAL A 172 10.24 -6.47 12.50
N LEU A 173 8.94 -6.69 12.37
CA LEU A 173 8.22 -7.68 13.16
C LEU A 173 8.42 -9.08 12.57
N LYS A 174 8.83 -10.04 13.41
CA LYS A 174 8.92 -11.46 13.04
C LYS A 174 7.56 -12.01 12.61
N THR A 175 6.51 -11.61 13.33
CA THR A 175 5.13 -11.98 13.04
C THR A 175 4.33 -10.71 12.75
N PRO A 176 3.84 -10.52 11.51
CA PRO A 176 3.02 -9.37 11.17
C PRO A 176 1.71 -9.29 11.96
N ILE A 177 1.29 -8.07 12.30
CA ILE A 177 0.02 -7.82 12.99
C ILE A 177 -1.09 -7.68 11.96
N LYS A 178 -1.95 -8.71 11.84
CA LYS A 178 -2.98 -8.77 10.79
C LYS A 178 -4.03 -7.67 10.94
N ALA A 179 -4.59 -7.22 9.81
CA ALA A 179 -5.67 -6.24 9.77
C ALA A 179 -6.86 -6.55 10.71
N SER A 180 -7.25 -7.82 10.80
CA SER A 180 -8.32 -8.29 11.69
C SER A 180 -7.95 -8.11 13.17
N GLU A 181 -6.69 -8.28 13.52
CA GLU A 181 -6.18 -8.09 14.88
C GLU A 181 -6.08 -6.61 15.23
N ILE A 182 -5.60 -5.77 14.31
CA ILE A 182 -5.57 -4.31 14.50
C ILE A 182 -6.99 -3.78 14.78
N ARG A 183 -8.00 -4.24 14.00
CA ARG A 183 -9.41 -3.87 14.23
C ARG A 183 -9.91 -4.30 15.60
N LYS A 184 -9.54 -5.50 16.08
CA LYS A 184 -9.90 -5.97 17.42
C LYS A 184 -9.24 -5.14 18.52
N LEU A 185 -7.95 -4.83 18.38
CA LEU A 185 -7.19 -4.04 19.36
C LEU A 185 -7.69 -2.60 19.46
N LEU A 186 -8.04 -1.99 18.32
CA LEU A 186 -8.48 -0.60 18.27
C LEU A 186 -10.00 -0.42 18.37
N GLY A 187 -10.77 -1.50 18.32
CA GLY A 187 -12.24 -1.47 18.45
C GLY A 187 -12.97 -0.71 17.33
N LYS A 188 -12.31 -0.43 16.20
CA LYS A 188 -12.86 0.39 15.11
C LYS A 188 -12.55 -0.17 13.72
N LYS A 189 -13.37 0.23 12.74
CA LYS A 189 -13.07 0.02 11.32
C LYS A 189 -11.90 0.92 10.93
N ILE A 190 -10.98 0.38 10.13
CA ILE A 190 -9.79 1.10 9.65
C ILE A 190 -9.74 0.95 8.13
N PRO A 191 -9.65 2.08 7.38
CA PRO A 191 -9.58 2.07 5.92
C PRO A 191 -8.15 1.80 5.46
N PHE A 192 -7.66 0.56 5.63
CA PHE A 192 -6.28 0.12 5.33
C PHE A 192 -5.75 0.39 3.90
N LEU A 193 -6.63 0.80 2.99
CA LEU A 193 -6.30 1.15 1.62
C LEU A 193 -5.89 2.62 1.45
N ARG A 194 -5.96 3.44 2.50
CA ARG A 194 -5.40 4.80 2.51
C ARG A 194 -3.87 4.75 2.60
N THR A 195 -3.23 5.77 2.02
CA THR A 195 -1.79 5.93 2.08
C THR A 195 -1.31 6.05 3.52
N MET A 196 -1.87 6.97 4.30
CA MET A 196 -1.55 7.12 5.72
C MET A 196 -2.81 7.35 6.55
N ILE A 197 -2.87 6.76 7.74
CA ILE A 197 -3.99 6.88 8.66
C ILE A 197 -3.46 7.24 10.05
N PRO A 198 -3.94 8.32 10.68
CA PRO A 198 -3.63 8.63 12.06
C PRO A 198 -4.37 7.67 13.02
N LEU A 199 -3.67 7.24 14.07
CA LEU A 199 -4.17 6.32 15.08
C LEU A 199 -4.12 6.97 16.47
N LYS A 200 -5.30 7.21 17.09
CA LYS A 200 -5.39 7.71 18.47
C LYS A 200 -4.80 6.72 19.50
N ASP A 201 -5.12 5.44 19.34
CA ASP A 201 -4.77 4.37 20.29
C ASP A 201 -3.61 3.48 19.80
N GLY A 202 -2.68 4.02 19.00
CA GLY A 202 -1.58 3.24 18.43
C GLY A 202 -0.67 2.56 19.46
N LYS A 203 -0.64 3.07 20.71
CA LYS A 203 0.06 2.44 21.83
C LYS A 203 -0.37 0.99 22.09
N LYS A 204 -1.67 0.67 21.93
CA LYS A 204 -2.18 -0.72 22.10
C LYS A 204 -1.53 -1.70 21.11
N ILE A 205 -1.09 -1.19 19.95
CA ILE A 205 -0.37 -1.98 18.95
C ILE A 205 1.10 -2.20 19.37
N LEU A 206 1.72 -1.22 20.03
CA LEU A 206 3.07 -1.35 20.60
C LEU A 206 3.10 -2.40 21.72
N ASP A 207 2.15 -2.33 22.65
CA ASP A 207 2.13 -3.16 23.86
C ASP A 207 1.85 -4.64 23.57
N ARG A 208 1.35 -4.95 22.37
CA ARG A 208 1.07 -6.32 21.90
C ARG A 208 2.32 -7.07 21.40
N LYS A 209 3.40 -6.35 21.06
CA LYS A 209 4.51 -6.86 20.24
C LYS A 209 5.27 -8.04 20.85
#